data_AF-A0A935SQU0-F1
#
_entry.id   AF-A0A935SQU0-F1
#
_cell.length_a   1.000
_cell.length_b   1.000
_cell.length_c   1.000
_cell.angle_alpha   90.00
_cell.angle_beta   90.00
_cell.angle_gamma   90.00
#
_symmetry.space_group_name_H-M   'P 1'
#
loop_
_entity.id
_entity.type
_entity.pdbx_description
1 polymer ?
#
loop_
_entity_poly.entity_id
_entity_poly.type
_entity_poly.pdbx_seq_one_letter_code
_entity_poly.pdbx_strand_id
1 'polypeptide(L)'
;MRWYDKIITQTRFEDGSRELKKGELKGILVECFTDRVQELSYVGFEKGAYRFRRTAENEGFKVWQTVELMHSFSGRNISCSVSSCLNLNYLYSNQYNSGLLNPRQPLIGLKKRTPGIPLEEAYYFHNGRISTTTDRVKQICDDVTKFGLPFFERHLHYVRSSPLLNTGFDFVRKLEIDKTTLQEEMVSNLKERRYRISGIENPVYLELKRLLQSVSGQEREVRKQISKLAYELLELYWACE
;
A
#
# COMPACT_ATOMS: atom_id res chain seq x y z
N MET A 1 -4.02 -17.24 -29.12
CA MET A 1 -2.72 -17.31 -28.42
C MET A 1 -2.98 -17.45 -26.93
N ARG A 2 -2.42 -18.47 -26.26
CA ARG A 2 -2.67 -18.70 -24.82
C ARG A 2 -1.93 -17.65 -23.99
N TRP A 3 -2.36 -17.41 -22.74
CA TRP A 3 -1.73 -16.42 -21.85
C TRP A 3 -0.23 -16.69 -21.66
N TYR A 4 0.17 -17.97 -21.60
CA TYR A 4 1.57 -18.38 -21.47
C TYR A 4 2.41 -17.93 -22.67
N ASP A 5 1.90 -18.13 -23.89
CA ASP A 5 2.60 -17.75 -25.12
C ASP A 5 2.87 -16.23 -25.13
N LYS A 6 1.89 -15.42 -24.71
CA LYS A 6 2.06 -13.96 -24.61
C LYS A 6 3.16 -13.56 -23.64
N ILE A 7 3.30 -14.25 -22.51
CA ILE A 7 4.37 -13.98 -21.54
C ILE A 7 5.72 -14.41 -22.12
N ILE A 8 5.78 -15.57 -22.79
CA ILE A 8 7.01 -16.05 -23.43
C ILE A 8 7.50 -15.07 -24.49
N THR A 9 6.59 -14.55 -25.33
CA THR A 9 6.93 -13.53 -26.33
C THR A 9 7.51 -12.27 -25.69
N GLN A 10 6.98 -11.84 -24.53
CA GLN A 10 7.48 -10.65 -23.82
C GLN A 10 8.80 -10.89 -23.07
N THR A 11 9.17 -12.14 -22.78
CA THR A 11 10.28 -12.46 -21.87
C THR A 11 11.48 -13.12 -22.55
N ARG A 12 11.34 -13.67 -23.77
CA ARG A 12 12.41 -14.42 -24.45
C ARG A 12 12.98 -13.77 -25.70
N PHE A 13 12.42 -12.65 -26.16
CA PHE A 13 12.96 -11.95 -27.33
C PHE A 13 14.31 -11.29 -27.01
N GLU A 14 15.17 -11.16 -28.02
CA GLU A 14 16.45 -10.45 -27.89
C GLU A 14 16.32 -9.00 -28.34
N ASP A 15 16.96 -8.09 -27.60
CA ASP A 15 16.96 -6.64 -27.88
C ASP A 15 18.35 -6.09 -28.22
N GLY A 16 19.34 -6.97 -28.45
CA GLY A 16 20.73 -6.60 -28.75
C GLY A 16 21.53 -6.05 -27.56
N SER A 17 20.90 -5.78 -26.41
CA SER A 17 21.61 -5.33 -25.21
C SER A 17 22.11 -6.49 -24.38
N ARG A 18 23.13 -6.27 -23.55
CA ARG A 18 23.65 -7.31 -22.65
C ARG A 18 22.64 -7.70 -21.58
N GLU A 19 22.83 -8.88 -21.00
CA GLU A 19 22.05 -9.33 -19.84
C GLU A 19 22.21 -8.38 -18.64
N LEU A 20 21.12 -8.24 -17.88
CA LEU A 20 21.07 -7.52 -16.62
C LEU A 20 21.81 -8.32 -15.55
N LYS A 21 22.88 -7.77 -14.98
CA LYS A 21 23.61 -8.39 -13.88
C LYS A 21 22.90 -8.13 -12.56
N LYS A 22 23.17 -9.02 -11.59
CA LYS A 22 22.68 -8.88 -10.22
C LYS A 22 23.13 -7.52 -9.64
N GLY A 23 22.18 -6.76 -9.11
CA GLY A 23 22.43 -5.45 -8.50
C GLY A 23 22.25 -4.25 -9.44
N GLU A 24 22.34 -4.43 -10.76
CA GLU A 24 22.21 -3.32 -11.73
C GLU A 24 20.80 -2.74 -11.79
N LEU A 25 19.78 -3.55 -11.47
CA LEU A 25 18.40 -3.09 -11.37
C LEU A 25 18.24 -1.94 -10.37
N LYS A 26 19.00 -1.94 -9.26
CA LYS A 26 18.95 -0.86 -8.28
C LYS A 26 19.33 0.47 -8.91
N GLY A 27 20.41 0.49 -9.70
CA GLY A 27 20.88 1.69 -10.40
C GLY A 27 19.82 2.22 -11.35
N ILE A 28 19.30 1.35 -12.22
CA ILE A 28 18.23 1.68 -13.17
C ILE A 28 17.01 2.28 -12.46
N LEU A 29 16.55 1.64 -11.38
CA LEU A 29 15.42 2.12 -10.59
C LEU A 29 15.69 3.49 -9.98
N VAL A 30 16.81 3.66 -9.27
CA VAL A 30 17.14 4.91 -8.58
C VAL A 30 17.29 6.05 -9.60
N GLU A 31 18.01 5.82 -10.69
CA GLU A 31 18.19 6.84 -11.75
C GLU A 31 16.86 7.25 -12.37
N CYS A 32 16.02 6.28 -12.77
CA CYS A 32 14.74 6.58 -13.42
C CYS A 32 13.76 7.30 -12.48
N PHE A 33 13.65 6.87 -11.21
CA PHE A 33 12.78 7.54 -10.25
C PHE A 33 13.29 8.94 -9.91
N THR A 34 14.61 9.11 -9.75
CA THR A 34 15.20 10.44 -9.50
C THR A 34 14.92 11.41 -10.64
N ASP A 35 14.97 10.94 -11.89
CA ASP A 35 14.69 11.75 -13.07
C ASP A 35 13.18 12.06 -13.24
N ARG A 36 12.32 11.04 -13.07
CA ARG A 36 10.92 11.08 -13.53
C ARG A 36 9.86 11.22 -12.43
N VAL A 37 10.19 10.91 -11.18
CA VAL A 37 9.24 10.90 -10.05
C VAL A 37 9.92 11.56 -8.84
N GLN A 38 10.29 12.82 -9.00
CA GLN A 38 11.08 13.61 -8.04
C GLN A 38 10.41 13.76 -6.67
N GLU A 39 9.09 13.56 -6.60
CA GLU A 39 8.31 13.59 -5.37
C GLU A 39 8.63 12.42 -4.44
N LEU A 40 9.30 11.36 -4.91
CA LEU A 40 9.59 10.17 -4.13
C LEU A 40 11.10 9.94 -3.99
N SER A 41 11.56 9.69 -2.77
CA SER A 41 12.97 9.37 -2.50
C SER A 41 13.16 7.88 -2.31
N TYR A 42 14.28 7.33 -2.79
CA TYR A 42 14.66 5.95 -2.52
C TYR A 42 14.93 5.76 -1.02
N VAL A 43 14.27 4.78 -0.39
CA VAL A 43 14.41 4.52 1.06
C VAL A 43 15.11 3.20 1.38
N GLY A 44 15.27 2.31 0.40
CA GLY A 44 16.03 1.08 0.60
C GLY A 44 15.46 -0.16 -0.09
N PHE A 45 16.10 -1.30 0.21
CA PHE A 45 15.69 -2.63 -0.22
C PHE A 45 15.49 -3.51 1.02
N GLU A 46 14.27 -3.96 1.27
CA GLU A 46 13.94 -4.79 2.43
C GLU A 46 12.78 -5.73 2.09
N LYS A 47 12.79 -6.95 2.61
CA LYS A 47 11.78 -8.00 2.32
C LYS A 47 11.58 -8.27 0.81
N GLY A 48 12.66 -8.19 0.03
CA GLY A 48 12.63 -8.51 -1.40
C GLY A 48 12.08 -7.40 -2.32
N ALA A 49 11.92 -6.18 -1.81
CA ALA A 49 11.34 -5.07 -2.57
C ALA A 49 12.19 -3.79 -2.49
N TYR A 50 12.30 -3.09 -3.61
CA TYR A 50 12.81 -1.73 -3.68
C TYR A 50 11.69 -0.75 -3.33
N ARG A 51 11.99 0.26 -2.51
CA ARG A 51 10.99 1.23 -2.05
C ARG A 51 11.39 2.66 -2.33
N PHE A 52 10.41 3.43 -2.80
CA PHE A 52 10.48 4.87 -2.97
C PHE A 52 9.34 5.48 -2.15
N ARG A 53 9.60 6.59 -1.45
CA ARG A 53 8.67 7.12 -0.46
C ARG A 53 8.70 8.63 -0.39
N ARG A 54 7.54 9.19 -0.06
CA ARG A 54 7.41 10.52 0.54
C ARG A 54 6.54 10.46 1.78
N THR A 55 6.67 11.49 2.61
CA THR A 55 5.86 11.64 3.81
C THR A 55 4.97 12.86 3.63
N ALA A 56 3.69 12.70 3.90
CA ALA A 56 2.75 13.80 4.07
C ALA A 56 2.31 13.86 5.54
N GLU A 57 1.56 14.90 5.91
CA GLU A 57 1.01 15.06 7.25
C GLU A 57 -0.48 15.42 7.19
N ASN A 58 -1.22 14.94 8.18
CA ASN A 58 -2.60 15.30 8.47
C ASN A 58 -2.82 15.39 9.98
N GLU A 59 -3.08 16.60 10.48
CA GLU A 59 -3.49 16.82 11.89
C GLU A 59 -2.57 16.11 12.91
N GLY A 60 -1.25 16.25 12.73
CA GLY A 60 -0.21 15.63 13.56
C GLY A 60 0.13 14.17 13.21
N PHE A 61 -0.64 13.50 12.35
CA PHE A 61 -0.35 12.15 11.88
C PHE A 61 0.49 12.16 10.60
N LYS A 62 1.59 11.41 10.60
CA LYS A 62 2.38 11.15 9.40
C LYS A 62 1.63 10.18 8.49
N VAL A 63 1.66 10.46 7.19
CA VAL A 63 1.13 9.61 6.12
C VAL A 63 2.28 9.18 5.23
N TRP A 64 2.67 7.91 5.29
CA TRP A 64 3.74 7.35 4.46
C TRP A 64 3.19 6.87 3.12
N GLN A 65 3.60 7.54 2.06
CA GLN A 65 3.20 7.24 0.69
C GLN A 65 4.35 6.54 -0.02
N THR A 66 4.18 5.25 -0.29
CA THR A 66 5.26 4.37 -0.75
C THR A 66 4.91 3.73 -2.08
N VAL A 67 5.88 3.72 -2.98
CA VAL A 67 5.91 2.85 -4.16
C VAL A 67 6.84 1.68 -3.82
N GLU A 68 6.34 0.47 -3.96
CA GLU A 68 7.08 -0.76 -3.74
C GLU A 68 7.19 -1.57 -5.04
N LEU A 69 8.42 -1.93 -5.41
CA LEU A 69 8.74 -2.72 -6.59
C LEU A 69 9.39 -4.05 -6.19
N MET A 70 8.76 -5.17 -6.55
CA MET A 70 9.35 -6.50 -6.41
C MET A 70 9.77 -7.02 -7.78
N HIS A 71 10.96 -7.59 -7.85
CA HIS A 71 11.51 -8.11 -9.10
C HIS A 71 11.70 -9.62 -9.03
N SER A 72 11.35 -10.31 -10.10
CA SER A 72 11.64 -11.73 -10.29
C SER A 72 12.60 -11.91 -11.46
N PHE A 73 13.84 -12.33 -11.17
CA PHE A 73 14.83 -12.66 -12.20
C PHE A 73 14.39 -13.85 -13.07
N SER A 74 13.84 -14.90 -12.45
CA SER A 74 13.36 -16.09 -13.17
C SER A 74 12.07 -15.81 -13.94
N GLY A 75 11.16 -15.04 -13.35
CA GLY A 75 9.90 -14.65 -13.97
C GLY A 75 10.02 -13.50 -14.97
N ARG A 76 11.21 -12.88 -15.05
CA ARG A 76 11.53 -11.71 -15.89
C ARG A 76 10.43 -10.65 -15.85
N ASN A 77 10.03 -10.29 -14.64
CA ASN A 77 8.96 -9.33 -14.41
C ASN A 77 9.21 -8.48 -13.17
N ILE A 78 8.61 -7.29 -13.19
CA ILE A 78 8.53 -6.39 -12.04
C ILE A 78 7.06 -6.26 -11.66
N SER A 79 6.74 -6.45 -10.38
CA SER A 79 5.47 -6.03 -9.81
C SER A 79 5.66 -4.66 -9.16
N CYS A 80 4.63 -3.81 -9.24
CA CYS A 80 4.64 -2.49 -8.62
C CYS A 80 3.34 -2.28 -7.86
N SER A 81 3.44 -1.84 -6.61
CA SER A 81 2.31 -1.48 -5.78
C SER A 81 2.53 -0.12 -5.14
N VAL A 82 1.43 0.55 -4.83
CA VAL A 82 1.44 1.83 -4.12
C VAL A 82 0.64 1.70 -2.84
N SER A 83 1.11 2.34 -1.77
CA SER A 83 0.43 2.38 -0.47
C SER A 83 0.48 3.78 0.12
N SER A 84 -0.56 4.13 0.87
CA SER A 84 -0.61 5.37 1.65
C SER A 84 -1.03 5.01 3.07
N CYS A 85 -0.08 4.87 3.99
CA CYS A 85 -0.34 4.33 5.32
C CYS A 85 -0.19 5.39 6.41
N LEU A 86 -1.11 5.39 7.38
CA LEU A 86 -1.00 6.17 8.62
C LEU A 86 -0.36 5.37 9.76
N ASN A 87 -0.29 4.05 9.65
CA ASN A 87 0.31 3.19 10.67
C ASN A 87 1.50 2.43 10.08
N LEU A 88 2.68 2.58 10.73
CA LEU A 88 3.95 1.98 10.30
C LEU A 88 3.93 0.45 10.27
N ASN A 89 3.11 -0.19 11.10
CA ASN A 89 2.99 -1.66 11.12
C ASN A 89 2.58 -2.21 9.74
N TYR A 90 1.84 -1.43 8.96
CA TYR A 90 1.38 -1.83 7.63
C TYR A 90 2.33 -1.44 6.51
N LEU A 91 3.32 -0.58 6.77
CA LEU A 91 4.25 -0.07 5.76
C LEU A 91 5.03 -1.19 5.07
N TYR A 92 5.37 -2.24 5.83
CA TYR A 92 6.13 -3.40 5.35
C TYR A 92 5.34 -4.71 5.38
N SER A 93 4.01 -4.61 5.48
CA SER A 93 3.14 -5.77 5.41
C SER A 93 2.89 -6.13 3.95
N ASN A 94 3.14 -7.40 3.61
CA ASN A 94 2.83 -7.97 2.30
C ASN A 94 1.34 -8.30 2.14
N GLN A 95 0.54 -8.12 3.18
CA GLN A 95 -0.90 -8.24 3.05
C GLN A 95 -1.39 -7.05 2.23
N TYR A 96 -2.21 -7.32 1.21
CA TYR A 96 -2.97 -6.28 0.53
C TYR A 96 -3.99 -5.73 1.52
N ASN A 97 -3.53 -4.82 2.39
CA ASN A 97 -4.39 -4.14 3.32
C ASN A 97 -5.19 -3.09 2.53
N SER A 98 -6.48 -3.35 2.35
CA SER A 98 -7.45 -2.43 1.73
C SER A 98 -8.28 -1.67 2.78
N GLY A 99 -7.69 -1.42 3.95
CA GLY A 99 -8.31 -0.60 5.00
C GLY A 99 -8.46 0.86 4.58
N LEU A 100 -9.32 1.59 5.29
CA LEU A 100 -9.58 3.01 5.02
C LEU A 100 -8.43 3.92 5.45
N LEU A 101 -7.58 3.49 6.39
CA LEU A 101 -6.41 4.24 6.87
C LEU A 101 -5.11 3.87 6.17
N ASN A 102 -5.00 2.61 5.74
CA ASN A 102 -3.75 2.06 5.21
C ASN A 102 -3.95 1.38 3.84
N PRO A 103 -4.57 2.04 2.85
CA PRO A 103 -4.83 1.43 1.56
C PRO A 103 -3.54 1.11 0.80
N ARG A 104 -3.54 -0.07 0.18
CA ARG A 104 -2.50 -0.56 -0.71
C ARG A 104 -3.12 -1.17 -1.97
N GLN A 105 -2.58 -0.85 -3.14
CA GLN A 105 -3.07 -1.36 -4.43
C GLN A 105 -1.94 -1.65 -5.42
N PRO A 106 -2.08 -2.69 -6.29
CA PRO A 106 -1.22 -2.86 -7.45
C PRO A 106 -1.36 -1.66 -8.42
N LEU A 107 -0.24 -1.13 -8.91
CA LEU A 107 -0.24 0.03 -9.81
C LEU A 107 -0.97 -0.27 -11.13
N ILE A 108 -0.83 -1.48 -11.65
CA ILE A 108 -1.57 -1.90 -12.86
C ILE A 108 -3.07 -1.98 -12.60
N GLY A 109 -3.48 -2.36 -11.38
CA GLY A 109 -4.90 -2.35 -10.97
C GLY A 109 -5.47 -0.94 -10.96
N LEU A 110 -4.71 0.04 -10.45
CA LEU A 110 -5.05 1.46 -10.53
C LEU A 110 -5.18 1.95 -11.97
N LYS A 111 -4.21 1.59 -12.83
CA LYS A 111 -4.19 1.96 -14.24
C LYS A 111 -5.39 1.42 -15.02
N LYS A 112 -5.72 0.13 -14.83
CA LYS A 112 -6.80 -0.54 -15.55
C LYS A 112 -8.18 -0.35 -14.92
N ARG A 113 -8.24 0.22 -13.70
CA ARG A 113 -9.49 0.43 -12.94
C ARG A 113 -10.32 -0.84 -12.76
N THR A 114 -9.64 -1.97 -12.62
CA THR A 114 -10.28 -3.29 -12.43
C THR A 114 -9.53 -4.08 -11.36
N PRO A 115 -10.26 -4.81 -10.50
CA PRO A 115 -9.64 -5.76 -9.58
C PRO A 115 -9.17 -7.05 -10.27
N GLY A 116 -9.72 -7.38 -11.45
CA GLY A 116 -9.37 -8.58 -12.21
C GLY A 116 -8.45 -8.23 -13.38
N ILE A 117 -7.17 -8.63 -13.29
CA ILE A 117 -6.17 -8.41 -14.34
C ILE A 117 -5.68 -9.78 -14.81
N PRO A 118 -5.76 -10.07 -16.13
CA PRO A 118 -5.16 -11.28 -16.69
C PRO A 118 -3.67 -11.36 -16.36
N LEU A 119 -3.16 -12.57 -16.15
CA LEU A 119 -1.79 -12.78 -15.67
C LEU A 119 -0.73 -12.18 -16.61
N GLU A 120 -0.96 -12.25 -17.92
CA GLU A 120 -0.07 -11.68 -18.94
C GLU A 120 0.03 -10.15 -18.91
N GLU A 121 -0.84 -9.49 -18.15
CA GLU A 121 -0.92 -8.04 -17.98
C GLU A 121 -0.69 -7.61 -16.53
N ALA A 122 -0.57 -8.55 -15.59
CA ALA A 122 -0.48 -8.28 -14.15
C ALA A 122 0.91 -7.78 -13.70
N TYR A 123 1.90 -7.79 -14.60
CA TYR A 123 3.27 -7.39 -14.33
C TYR A 123 3.89 -6.60 -15.48
N TYR A 124 5.00 -5.93 -15.18
CA TYR A 124 5.86 -5.32 -16.19
C TYR A 124 6.90 -6.35 -16.63
N PHE A 125 6.60 -7.10 -17.69
CA PHE A 125 7.49 -8.12 -18.23
C PHE A 125 8.66 -7.49 -19.02
N HIS A 126 9.84 -8.06 -18.85
CA HIS A 126 11.06 -7.69 -19.56
C HIS A 126 11.78 -8.96 -20.05
N ASN A 127 12.82 -8.83 -20.87
CA ASN A 127 13.55 -9.98 -21.40
C ASN A 127 14.83 -10.33 -20.62
N GLY A 128 15.01 -9.77 -19.43
CA GLY A 128 16.22 -9.95 -18.62
C GLY A 128 17.46 -9.20 -19.12
N ARG A 129 17.35 -8.35 -20.15
CA ARG A 129 18.44 -7.52 -20.69
C ARG A 129 18.26 -6.05 -20.32
N ILE A 130 19.35 -5.28 -20.44
CA ILE A 130 19.42 -3.89 -19.95
C ILE A 130 18.37 -2.99 -20.60
N SER A 131 18.22 -3.04 -21.92
CA SER A 131 17.35 -2.12 -22.65
C SER A 131 15.90 -2.27 -22.22
N THR A 132 15.33 -3.47 -22.36
CA THR A 132 13.91 -3.65 -22.04
C THR A 132 13.62 -3.50 -20.55
N THR A 133 14.55 -3.87 -19.67
CA THR A 133 14.39 -3.66 -18.23
C THR A 133 14.30 -2.16 -17.93
N THR A 134 15.19 -1.36 -18.52
CA THR A 134 15.17 0.10 -18.40
C THR A 134 13.87 0.69 -18.93
N ASP A 135 13.39 0.23 -20.09
CA ASP A 135 12.14 0.70 -20.66
C ASP A 135 10.93 0.35 -19.79
N ARG A 136 10.91 -0.85 -19.18
CA ARG A 136 9.86 -1.19 -18.21
C ARG A 136 9.92 -0.34 -16.95
N VAL A 137 11.11 -0.02 -16.45
CA VAL A 137 11.25 0.89 -15.30
C VAL A 137 10.75 2.29 -15.65
N LYS A 138 11.07 2.82 -16.84
CA LYS A 138 10.53 4.10 -17.32
C LYS A 138 9.00 4.06 -17.40
N GLN A 139 8.44 2.99 -17.95
CA GLN A 139 7.00 2.78 -18.00
C GLN A 139 6.37 2.77 -16.59
N ILE A 140 7.02 2.12 -15.61
CA ILE A 140 6.57 2.13 -14.22
C ILE A 140 6.59 3.56 -13.67
N CYS A 141 7.64 4.34 -13.91
CA CYS A 141 7.71 5.74 -13.48
C CYS A 141 6.55 6.55 -14.07
N ASP A 142 6.30 6.42 -15.38
CA ASP A 142 5.21 7.12 -16.05
C ASP A 142 3.83 6.70 -15.46
N ASP A 143 3.64 5.41 -15.18
CA ASP A 143 2.42 4.90 -14.54
C ASP A 143 2.30 5.36 -13.07
N VAL A 144 3.41 5.49 -12.33
CA VAL A 144 3.43 6.06 -10.96
C VAL A 144 3.00 7.52 -11.01
N THR A 145 3.57 8.33 -11.89
CA THR A 145 3.20 9.74 -12.03
C THR A 145 1.73 9.89 -12.42
N LYS A 146 1.24 9.06 -13.36
CA LYS A 146 -0.13 9.14 -13.86
C LYS A 146 -1.20 8.55 -12.93
N PHE A 147 -0.88 7.53 -12.15
CA PHE A 147 -1.87 6.78 -11.35
C PHE A 147 -1.52 6.65 -9.87
N GLY A 148 -0.24 6.49 -9.55
CA GLY A 148 0.27 6.39 -8.18
C GLY A 148 0.19 7.70 -7.40
N LEU A 149 0.73 8.80 -7.93
CA LEU A 149 0.66 10.11 -7.28
C LEU A 149 -0.79 10.58 -7.11
N PRO A 150 -1.68 10.48 -8.11
CA PRO A 150 -3.10 10.78 -7.90
C PRO A 150 -3.79 9.86 -6.87
N PHE A 151 -3.36 8.60 -6.73
CA PHE A 151 -3.87 7.73 -5.67
C PHE A 151 -3.48 8.28 -4.28
N PHE A 152 -2.24 8.73 -4.12
CA PHE A 152 -1.77 9.37 -2.90
C PHE A 152 -2.56 10.64 -2.56
N GLU A 153 -2.77 11.53 -3.53
CA GLU A 153 -3.53 12.77 -3.30
C GLU A 153 -5.00 12.49 -2.95
N ARG A 154 -5.64 11.53 -3.64
CA ARG A 154 -7.03 11.15 -3.32
C ARG A 154 -7.15 10.60 -1.90
N HIS A 155 -6.22 9.74 -1.50
CA HIS A 155 -6.26 9.19 -0.15
C HIS A 155 -5.99 10.28 0.91
N LEU A 156 -5.00 11.15 0.69
CA LEU A 156 -4.72 12.24 1.61
C LEU A 156 -5.90 13.22 1.73
N HIS A 157 -6.56 13.52 0.62
CA HIS A 157 -7.80 14.31 0.64
C HIS A 157 -8.90 13.60 1.43
N TYR A 158 -9.11 12.30 1.23
CA TYR A 158 -10.08 11.51 2.00
C TYR A 158 -9.77 11.52 3.51
N VAL A 159 -8.50 11.36 3.88
CA VAL A 159 -8.04 11.41 5.28
C VAL A 159 -8.33 12.77 5.93
N ARG A 160 -8.21 13.87 5.17
CA ARG A 160 -8.50 15.23 5.62
C ARG A 160 -9.99 15.54 5.73
N SER A 161 -10.77 15.09 4.75
CA SER A 161 -12.16 15.55 4.58
C SER A 161 -13.21 14.57 5.12
N SER A 162 -12.85 13.32 5.40
CA SER A 162 -13.80 12.28 5.80
C SER A 162 -14.35 12.51 7.21
N PRO A 163 -15.68 12.76 7.38
CA PRO A 163 -16.28 12.88 8.71
C PRO A 163 -16.09 11.61 9.55
N LEU A 164 -16.06 10.46 8.88
CA LEU A 164 -15.82 9.16 9.51
C LEU A 164 -14.41 9.07 10.10
N LEU A 165 -13.38 9.45 9.34
CA LEU A 165 -12.00 9.40 9.84
C LEU A 165 -11.77 10.47 10.91
N ASN A 166 -12.29 11.68 10.71
CA ASN A 166 -12.17 12.78 11.68
C ASN A 166 -12.80 12.41 13.03
N THR A 167 -13.99 11.79 13.02
CA THR A 167 -14.64 11.26 14.23
C THR A 167 -13.76 10.24 14.94
N GLY A 168 -13.10 9.35 14.18
CA GLY A 168 -12.18 8.37 14.72
C GLY A 168 -10.90 8.97 15.31
N PHE A 169 -10.30 9.95 14.63
CA PHE A 169 -9.12 10.65 15.13
C PHE A 169 -9.44 11.46 16.39
N ASP A 170 -10.59 12.13 16.44
CA ASP A 170 -11.02 12.90 17.62
C ASP A 170 -11.24 12.01 18.84
N PHE A 171 -11.79 10.81 18.63
CA PHE A 171 -11.91 9.81 19.69
C PHE A 171 -10.53 9.40 20.21
N VAL A 172 -9.62 9.01 19.30
CA VAL A 172 -8.28 8.53 19.65
C VAL A 172 -7.45 9.60 20.36
N ARG A 173 -7.54 10.87 19.95
CA ARG A 173 -6.80 11.98 20.60
C ARG A 173 -7.24 12.26 22.03
N LYS A 174 -8.51 11.98 22.35
CA LYS A 174 -9.09 12.20 23.69
C LYS A 174 -8.99 10.96 24.57
N LEU A 175 -8.40 9.88 24.07
CA LEU A 175 -8.29 8.64 24.80
C LEU A 175 -7.21 8.77 25.88
N GLU A 176 -7.60 8.63 27.14
CA GLU A 176 -6.71 8.71 28.31
C GLU A 176 -6.55 7.32 28.96
N ILE A 177 -6.09 6.35 28.17
CA ILE A 177 -5.92 4.95 28.60
C ILE A 177 -4.46 4.55 28.39
N ASP A 178 -3.92 3.74 29.32
CA ASP A 178 -2.58 3.18 29.17
C ASP A 178 -2.45 2.39 27.85
N LYS A 179 -1.51 2.83 27.00
CA LYS A 179 -1.31 2.29 25.64
C LYS A 179 -0.94 0.81 25.68
N THR A 180 -0.07 0.42 26.62
CA THR A 180 0.42 -0.96 26.78
C THR A 180 -0.73 -1.90 27.16
N THR A 181 -1.49 -1.52 28.18
CA THR A 181 -2.66 -2.27 28.66
C THR A 181 -3.68 -2.44 27.54
N LEU A 182 -4.02 -1.35 26.82
CA LEU A 182 -4.95 -1.42 25.69
C LEU A 182 -4.44 -2.36 24.58
N GLN A 183 -3.14 -2.29 24.25
CA GLN A 183 -2.55 -3.16 23.25
C GLN A 183 -2.64 -4.64 23.67
N GLU A 184 -2.27 -4.97 24.91
CA GLU A 184 -2.28 -6.33 25.43
C GLU A 184 -3.70 -6.93 25.44
N GLU A 185 -4.68 -6.16 25.94
CA GLU A 185 -6.09 -6.56 25.94
C GLU A 185 -6.60 -6.80 24.51
N MET A 186 -6.33 -5.89 23.59
CA MET A 186 -6.79 -5.98 22.21
C MET A 186 -6.18 -7.17 21.47
N VAL A 187 -4.88 -7.44 21.68
CA VAL A 187 -4.20 -8.60 21.10
C VAL A 187 -4.70 -9.91 21.71
N SER A 188 -4.91 -9.97 23.03
CA SER A 188 -5.45 -11.15 23.70
C SER A 188 -6.86 -11.47 23.19
N ASN A 189 -7.73 -10.47 23.16
CA ASN A 189 -9.11 -10.64 22.72
C ASN A 189 -9.19 -11.08 21.24
N LEU A 190 -8.33 -10.53 20.38
CA LEU A 190 -8.19 -11.00 19.00
C LEU A 190 -7.80 -12.48 18.92
N LYS A 191 -6.82 -12.92 19.70
CA LYS A 191 -6.38 -14.34 19.73
C LYS A 191 -7.51 -15.27 20.15
N GLU A 192 -8.22 -14.93 21.24
CA GLU A 192 -9.38 -15.69 21.73
C GLU A 192 -10.48 -15.81 20.68
N ARG A 193 -10.66 -14.77 19.86
CA ARG A 193 -11.66 -14.70 18.78
C ARG A 193 -11.13 -15.21 17.44
N ARG A 194 -10.02 -15.96 17.42
CA ARG A 194 -9.39 -16.52 16.21
C ARG A 194 -9.13 -15.44 15.14
N TYR A 195 -8.66 -14.28 15.58
CA TYR A 195 -8.31 -13.11 14.76
C TYR A 195 -9.50 -12.48 14.00
N ARG A 196 -10.74 -12.69 14.47
CA ARG A 196 -11.92 -12.01 13.92
C ARG A 196 -12.14 -10.66 14.60
N ILE A 197 -11.73 -9.58 13.93
CA ILE A 197 -11.88 -8.19 14.42
C ILE A 197 -13.34 -7.86 14.79
N SER A 198 -14.32 -8.38 14.05
CA SER A 198 -15.74 -8.14 14.32
C SER A 198 -16.22 -8.70 15.66
N GLY A 199 -15.50 -9.67 16.23
CA GLY A 199 -15.83 -10.32 17.50
C GLY A 199 -15.07 -9.77 18.71
N ILE A 200 -14.32 -8.67 18.55
CA ILE A 200 -13.66 -8.01 19.69
C ILE A 200 -14.71 -7.44 20.65
N GLU A 201 -14.55 -7.70 21.94
CA GLU A 201 -15.46 -7.27 23.01
C GLU A 201 -14.89 -6.20 23.94
N ASN A 202 -13.67 -5.73 23.67
CA ASN A 202 -13.06 -4.64 24.44
C ASN A 202 -13.98 -3.39 24.45
N PRO A 203 -14.28 -2.80 25.62
CA PRO A 203 -15.22 -1.68 25.73
C PRO A 203 -14.86 -0.47 24.88
N VAL A 204 -13.57 -0.10 24.84
CA VAL A 204 -13.05 1.04 24.07
C VAL A 204 -13.27 0.82 22.58
N TYR A 205 -12.96 -0.39 22.09
CA TYR A 205 -13.23 -0.77 20.71
C TYR A 205 -14.72 -0.72 20.37
N LEU A 206 -15.58 -1.24 21.24
CA LEU A 206 -17.03 -1.26 21.02
C LEU A 206 -17.62 0.16 21.01
N GLU A 207 -17.14 1.03 21.89
CA GLU A 207 -17.50 2.45 21.92
C GLU A 207 -17.10 3.15 20.62
N LEU A 208 -15.83 3.07 20.23
CA LEU A 208 -15.35 3.65 18.98
C LEU A 208 -16.11 3.09 17.78
N LYS A 209 -16.32 1.78 17.71
CA LYS A 209 -17.09 1.16 16.63
C LYS A 209 -18.51 1.71 16.53
N ARG A 210 -19.22 1.86 17.65
CA ARG A 210 -20.58 2.44 17.67
C ARG A 210 -20.56 3.90 17.22
N LEU A 211 -19.57 4.67 17.65
CA LEU A 211 -19.38 6.06 17.24
C LEU A 211 -19.15 6.17 15.73
N LEU A 212 -18.30 5.33 15.15
CA LEU A 212 -18.07 5.31 13.69
C LEU A 212 -19.31 4.84 12.90
N GLN A 213 -20.13 3.96 13.49
CA GLN A 213 -21.39 3.50 12.90
C GLN A 213 -22.50 4.57 12.90
N SER A 214 -22.45 5.54 13.81
CA SER A 214 -23.45 6.61 13.89
C SER A 214 -23.23 7.73 12.86
N VAL A 215 -22.03 7.81 12.27
CA VAL A 215 -21.73 8.79 11.21
C VAL A 215 -22.58 8.48 9.97
N SER A 216 -23.46 9.43 9.61
CA SER A 216 -24.40 9.30 8.50
C SER A 216 -23.73 9.47 7.13
N GLY A 217 -24.46 9.15 6.05
CA GLY A 217 -23.99 9.37 4.67
C GLY A 217 -22.93 8.36 4.15
N GLN A 218 -22.55 7.36 4.94
CA GLN A 218 -21.57 6.36 4.51
C GLN A 218 -22.14 5.36 3.48
N GLU A 219 -21.35 5.07 2.46
CA GLU A 219 -21.62 4.00 1.50
C GLU A 219 -21.55 2.61 2.15
N ARG A 220 -22.23 1.63 1.54
CA ARG A 220 -22.27 0.25 2.02
C ARG A 220 -20.88 -0.37 2.16
N GLU A 221 -19.99 -0.14 1.21
CA GLU A 221 -18.64 -0.72 1.24
C GLU A 221 -17.78 -0.10 2.35
N VAL A 222 -17.94 1.19 2.61
CA VAL A 222 -17.31 1.88 3.76
C VAL A 222 -17.81 1.30 5.07
N ARG A 223 -19.14 1.09 5.21
CA ARG A 223 -19.74 0.51 6.43
C ARG A 223 -19.19 -0.88 6.77
N LYS A 224 -18.90 -1.72 5.77
CA LYS A 224 -18.28 -3.04 5.98
C LYS A 224 -16.88 -2.94 6.58
N GLN A 225 -16.18 -1.83 6.37
CA GLN A 225 -14.82 -1.61 6.89
C GLN A 225 -14.79 -1.03 8.31
N ILE A 226 -15.93 -0.62 8.90
CA ILE A 226 -15.92 0.08 10.20
C ILE A 226 -15.25 -0.72 11.32
N SER A 227 -15.51 -2.03 11.41
CA SER A 227 -14.89 -2.85 12.46
C SER A 227 -13.36 -2.83 12.35
N LYS A 228 -12.85 -2.88 11.11
CA LYS A 228 -11.43 -2.79 10.83
C LYS A 228 -10.87 -1.39 11.08
N LEU A 229 -11.61 -0.35 10.68
CA LEU A 229 -11.24 1.04 10.94
C LEU A 229 -11.12 1.31 12.45
N ALA A 230 -12.10 0.87 13.25
CA ALA A 230 -12.06 1.02 14.71
C ALA A 230 -10.81 0.36 15.30
N TYR A 231 -10.47 -0.84 14.82
CA TYR A 231 -9.24 -1.52 15.24
C TYR A 231 -7.98 -0.77 14.81
N GLU A 232 -7.87 -0.38 13.54
CA GLU A 232 -6.70 0.33 13.00
C GLU A 232 -6.49 1.72 13.66
N LEU A 233 -7.55 2.38 14.09
CA LEU A 233 -7.51 3.65 14.84
C LEU A 233 -6.95 3.47 16.25
N LEU A 234 -7.39 2.45 16.98
CA LEU A 234 -6.78 2.14 18.28
C LEU A 234 -5.35 1.65 18.11
N GLU A 235 -5.06 0.92 17.03
CA GLU A 235 -3.69 0.54 16.71
C GLU A 235 -2.79 1.74 16.45
N LEU A 236 -3.32 2.76 15.77
CA LEU A 236 -2.62 4.03 15.61
C LEU A 236 -2.36 4.70 16.97
N TYR A 237 -3.31 4.67 17.90
CA TYR A 237 -3.16 5.24 19.24
C TYR A 237 -1.99 4.63 20.02
N TRP A 238 -1.91 3.29 20.10
CA TRP A 238 -0.86 2.63 20.87
C TRP A 238 0.46 2.49 20.11
N ALA A 239 0.46 2.67 18.78
CA ALA A 239 1.68 2.65 17.97
C ALA A 239 2.38 4.02 17.87
N CYS A 240 1.69 5.11 18.19
CA CYS A 240 2.31 6.44 18.29
C CYS A 240 3.12 6.52 19.60
N GLU A 241 4.44 6.73 19.49
CA GLU A 241 5.29 7.21 20.59
C GLU A 241 5.15 8.73 20.75
#